data_AF-A0A845UTK3-F1
#
_entry.id   AF-A0A845UTK3-F1
#
_cell.length_a   1.000
_cell.length_b   1.000
_cell.length_c   1.000
_cell.angle_alpha   90.00
_cell.angle_beta   90.00
_cell.angle_gamma   90.00
#
_symmetry.space_group_name_H-M   'P 1'
#
loop_
_entity.id
_entity.type
_entity.pdbx_description
1 polymer ?
#
loop_
_entity_poly.entity_id
_entity_poly.type
_entity_poly.pdbx_seq_one_letter_code
_entity_poly.pdbx_strand_id
1 'polypeptide(L)'
;MIGQRDRRALQQPAGGLHDSVAFDAPVYDARGSLTGMQHDALRCSGHIRYLRGGEAVQAARLDGRQPVVVTIRRNSVADTVNSDWVMRDARRGTVFNIRSVVPTEDRQWLEITAESGVAT
;
A
#
# COMPACT_ATOMS: atom_id res chain seq x y z
N MET A 1 -35.32 -15.80 -14.69
CA MET A 1 -34.49 -16.78 -13.96
C MET A 1 -33.03 -16.37 -14.15
N ILE A 2 -32.42 -15.83 -13.08
CA ILE A 2 -30.98 -15.84 -12.72
C ILE A 2 -30.00 -15.24 -13.76
N GLY A 3 -29.19 -14.21 -13.48
CA GLY A 3 -28.80 -13.61 -12.23
C GLY A 3 -28.27 -12.18 -12.47
N GLN A 4 -28.48 -11.35 -11.46
CA GLN A 4 -28.01 -9.99 -11.40
C GLN A 4 -26.49 -9.98 -11.60
N ARG A 5 -26.05 -9.35 -12.69
CA ARG A 5 -24.67 -8.92 -12.86
C ARG A 5 -24.45 -7.83 -11.84
N ASP A 6 -24.01 -8.22 -10.65
CA ASP A 6 -23.45 -7.33 -9.64
C ASP A 6 -22.16 -6.76 -10.24
N ARG A 7 -22.32 -5.78 -11.14
CA ARG A 7 -21.30 -4.83 -11.50
C ARG A 7 -21.10 -4.01 -10.24
N ARG A 8 -20.38 -4.58 -9.27
CA ARG A 8 -19.76 -3.82 -8.19
C ARG A 8 -18.72 -2.97 -8.89
N ALA A 9 -19.19 -1.86 -9.47
CA ALA A 9 -18.37 -0.80 -9.98
C ALA A 9 -17.45 -0.44 -8.82
N LEU A 10 -16.22 -0.97 -8.87
CA LEU A 10 -15.10 -0.43 -8.14
C LEU A 10 -15.10 1.03 -8.55
N GLN A 11 -15.68 1.84 -7.67
CA GLN A 11 -15.70 3.28 -7.73
C GLN A 11 -14.25 3.65 -8.05
N GLN A 12 -13.98 4.02 -9.30
CA GLN A 12 -12.83 4.86 -9.57
C GLN A 12 -12.97 5.96 -8.52
N PRO A 13 -11.99 6.20 -7.63
CA PRO A 13 -12.08 7.35 -6.77
C PRO A 13 -12.23 8.54 -7.73
N ALA A 14 -13.43 9.10 -7.79
CA ALA A 14 -13.85 10.11 -8.77
C ALA A 14 -13.17 11.48 -8.51
N GLY A 15 -12.04 11.47 -7.79
CA GLY A 15 -11.19 12.58 -7.44
C GLY A 15 -9.78 12.04 -7.17
N GLY A 16 -8.98 12.01 -8.24
CA GLY A 16 -7.53 11.93 -8.37
C GLY A 16 -6.70 11.09 -7.38
N LEU A 17 -5.73 10.35 -7.92
CA LEU A 17 -4.56 9.96 -7.14
C LEU A 17 -3.81 11.25 -6.74
N HIS A 18 -4.21 11.85 -5.63
CA HIS A 18 -3.69 13.13 -5.17
C HIS A 18 -2.52 12.95 -4.21
N ASP A 19 -2.37 11.79 -3.58
CA ASP A 19 -1.31 11.55 -2.60
C ASP A 19 -0.02 11.18 -3.32
N SER A 20 1.09 11.81 -2.92
CA SER A 20 2.42 11.42 -3.40
C SER A 20 2.94 10.34 -2.47
N VAL A 21 3.06 9.12 -2.97
CA VAL A 21 3.63 7.99 -2.23
C VAL A 21 5.01 7.64 -2.77
N ALA A 22 5.93 7.36 -1.86
CA ALA A 22 7.26 6.85 -2.16
C ALA A 22 7.39 5.46 -1.54
N PHE A 23 8.12 4.57 -2.19
CA PHE A 23 8.44 3.25 -1.70
C PHE A 23 9.95 3.07 -1.68
N ASP A 24 10.44 2.59 -0.55
CA ASP A 24 11.84 2.28 -0.32
C ASP A 24 12.02 0.77 -0.48
N ALA A 25 12.96 0.36 -1.35
CA ALA A 25 13.20 -1.05 -1.66
C ALA A 25 14.27 -1.64 -0.74
N PRO A 26 14.14 -2.90 -0.29
CA PRO A 26 15.18 -3.56 0.47
C PRO A 26 16.43 -3.80 -0.40
N VAL A 27 17.61 -3.51 0.15
CA VAL A 27 18.91 -3.76 -0.48
C VAL A 27 19.57 -4.92 0.23
N TYR A 28 19.83 -6.00 -0.51
CA TYR A 28 20.49 -7.20 0.02
C TYR A 28 21.96 -7.25 -0.41
N ASP A 29 22.82 -7.78 0.46
CA ASP A 29 24.21 -8.07 0.08
C ASP A 29 24.32 -9.35 -0.78
N ALA A 30 25.52 -9.66 -1.26
CA ALA A 30 25.79 -10.86 -2.05
C ALA A 30 25.44 -12.18 -1.33
N ARG A 31 25.34 -12.16 0.02
CA ARG A 31 24.94 -13.30 0.86
C ARG A 31 23.45 -13.29 1.23
N GLY A 32 22.66 -12.33 0.74
CA GLY A 32 21.21 -12.27 0.93
C GLY A 32 20.75 -11.66 2.27
N SER A 33 21.64 -11.03 3.03
CA SER A 33 21.27 -10.27 4.24
C SER A 33 20.81 -8.86 3.86
N LEU A 34 19.77 -8.37 4.54
CA LEU A 34 19.30 -6.99 4.37
C LEU A 34 20.38 -6.02 4.89
N THR A 35 20.85 -5.13 4.02
CA THR A 35 21.89 -4.13 4.32
C THR A 35 21.35 -2.72 4.50
N GLY A 36 20.16 -2.46 3.98
CA GLY A 36 19.50 -1.17 4.11
C GLY A 36 18.33 -1.05 3.14
N MET A 37 17.85 0.18 2.99
CA MET A 37 16.74 0.51 2.11
C MET A 37 17.22 1.48 1.03
N GLN A 38 16.93 1.17 -0.23
CA GLN A 38 17.05 2.11 -1.34
C GLN A 38 15.86 3.06 -1.29
N HIS A 39 16.12 4.30 -0.88
CA HIS A 39 15.08 5.32 -0.79
C HIS A 39 14.57 5.74 -2.18
N ASP A 40 13.26 6.04 -2.24
CA ASP A 40 12.60 6.55 -3.45
C ASP A 40 12.72 5.62 -4.67
N ALA A 41 12.87 4.32 -4.45
CA ALA A 41 12.94 3.30 -5.51
C ALA A 41 11.69 3.32 -6.42
N LEU A 42 10.53 3.67 -5.85
CA LEU A 42 9.33 3.98 -6.61
C LEU A 42 8.66 5.22 -6.02
N ARG A 43 8.44 6.24 -6.86
CA ARG A 43 7.62 7.41 -6.51
C ARG A 43 6.44 7.52 -7.46
N CYS A 44 5.23 7.51 -6.92
CA CYS A 44 4.03 7.59 -7.74
C CYS A 44 2.88 8.27 -7.01
N SER A 45 1.84 8.58 -7.78
CA SER A 45 0.57 9.03 -7.22
C SER A 45 -0.20 7.81 -6.67
N GLY A 46 -0.78 7.97 -5.49
CA GLY A 46 -1.55 6.97 -4.75
C GLY A 46 -2.87 7.55 -4.23
N HIS A 47 -3.74 6.66 -3.76
CA HIS A 47 -4.86 7.03 -2.89
C HIS A 47 -4.72 6.29 -1.56
N ILE A 48 -4.54 7.02 -0.45
CA ILE A 48 -4.40 6.42 0.88
C ILE A 48 -5.75 6.42 1.60
N ARG A 49 -6.30 5.23 1.84
CA ARG A 49 -7.53 5.03 2.61
C ARG A 49 -7.21 4.52 4.02
N TYR A 50 -7.42 5.36 5.02
CA TYR A 50 -7.28 4.96 6.42
C TYR A 50 -8.43 4.07 6.85
N LEU A 51 -8.11 2.87 7.34
CA LEU A 51 -9.12 1.94 7.86
C LEU A 51 -9.56 2.40 9.26
N ARG A 52 -10.87 2.43 9.48
CA ARG A 52 -11.49 2.93 10.71
C ARG A 52 -12.42 1.93 11.41
N GLY A 53 -12.75 0.83 10.75
CA GLY A 53 -13.74 -0.14 11.23
C GLY A 53 -13.31 -1.58 11.00
N GLY A 54 -13.83 -2.49 11.83
CA GLY A 54 -13.43 -3.90 11.94
C GLY A 54 -12.75 -4.16 13.27
N GLU A 55 -13.06 -5.29 13.91
CA GLU A 55 -12.53 -5.65 15.23
C GLU A 55 -10.98 -5.69 15.22
N ALA A 56 -10.40 -6.28 14.17
CA ALA A 56 -8.95 -6.30 13.97
C ALA A 56 -8.33 -4.90 13.81
N VAL A 57 -9.02 -3.98 13.15
CA VAL A 57 -8.57 -2.59 12.96
C VAL A 57 -8.65 -1.80 14.27
N GLN A 58 -9.67 -2.05 15.09
CA GLN A 58 -9.78 -1.46 16.42
C GLN A 58 -8.68 -1.96 17.36
N ALA A 59 -8.40 -3.26 17.36
CA ALA A 59 -7.30 -3.84 18.12
C ALA A 59 -5.94 -3.26 17.70
N ALA A 60 -5.66 -3.16 16.40
CA ALA A 60 -4.44 -2.54 15.89
C ALA A 60 -4.29 -1.08 16.37
N ARG A 61 -5.38 -0.32 16.39
CA ARG A 61 -5.39 1.07 16.88
C ARG A 61 -5.13 1.19 18.38
N LEU A 62 -5.61 0.23 19.18
CA LEU A 62 -5.29 0.18 20.61
C LEU A 62 -3.79 -0.05 20.86
N ASP A 63 -3.14 -0.79 19.96
CA ASP A 63 -1.70 -1.02 19.95
C ASP A 63 -0.90 0.15 19.34
N GLY A 64 -1.55 1.27 18.99
CA GLY A 64 -0.92 2.43 18.35
C GLY A 64 -0.62 2.26 16.86
N ARG A 65 -1.12 1.18 16.23
CA ARG A 65 -0.95 0.91 14.80
C ARG A 65 -2.14 1.43 14.01
N GLN A 66 -1.88 2.11 12.90
CA GLN A 66 -2.92 2.60 12.01
C GLN A 66 -2.83 1.86 10.67
N PRO A 67 -3.72 0.89 10.40
CA PRO A 67 -3.78 0.22 9.12
C PRO A 67 -4.39 1.13 8.05
N VAL A 68 -3.84 1.05 6.83
CA VAL A 68 -4.24 1.79 5.65
C VAL A 68 -4.30 0.86 4.45
N VAL A 69 -5.17 1.17 3.49
CA VAL A 69 -5.17 0.56 2.15
C VAL A 69 -4.78 1.65 1.17
N VAL A 70 -3.74 1.38 0.37
CA VAL A 70 -3.22 2.30 -0.63
C VAL A 70 -3.43 1.72 -2.00
N THR A 71 -4.10 2.47 -2.87
CA THR A 71 -4.29 2.08 -4.26
C THR A 71 -3.33 2.86 -5.14
N ILE A 72 -2.48 2.16 -5.89
CA ILE A 72 -1.54 2.76 -6.86
C ILE A 72 -1.77 2.19 -8.25
N ARG A 73 -1.40 2.95 -9.28
CA ARG A 73 -1.44 2.47 -10.66
C ARG A 73 -0.37 1.40 -10.86
N ARG A 74 -0.75 0.30 -11.52
CA ARG A 74 0.22 -0.76 -11.85
C ARG A 74 1.22 -0.26 -12.90
N ASN A 75 2.49 -0.52 -12.66
CA ASN A 75 3.59 -0.34 -13.59
C ASN A 75 4.65 -1.43 -13.32
N SER A 76 5.72 -1.50 -14.12
CA SER A 76 6.75 -2.53 -13.99
C SER A 76 7.47 -2.54 -12.64
N VAL A 77 7.66 -1.37 -12.01
CA VAL A 77 8.32 -1.22 -10.70
C VAL A 77 7.34 -1.50 -9.55
N ALA A 78 6.09 -1.07 -9.71
CA ALA A 78 5.02 -1.32 -8.74
C ALA A 78 4.74 -2.83 -8.60
N ASP A 79 4.91 -3.59 -9.67
CA ASP A 79 4.78 -5.06 -9.66
C ASP A 79 5.87 -5.75 -8.81
N THR A 80 7.00 -5.09 -8.55
CA THR A 80 8.07 -5.63 -7.69
C THR A 80 7.88 -5.30 -6.21
N VAL A 81 6.92 -4.43 -5.87
CA VAL A 81 6.63 -4.05 -4.48
C VAL A 81 6.06 -5.26 -3.74
N ASN A 82 6.66 -5.55 -2.58
CA ASN A 82 6.26 -6.66 -1.72
C ASN A 82 6.33 -6.23 -0.23
N SER A 83 6.09 -7.16 0.69
CA SER A 83 6.06 -6.88 2.15
C SER A 83 7.40 -6.47 2.76
N ASP A 84 8.52 -6.71 2.07
CA ASP A 84 9.86 -6.28 2.53
C ASP A 84 10.14 -4.81 2.21
N TRP A 85 9.27 -4.15 1.43
CA TRP A 85 9.38 -2.74 1.11
C TRP A 85 8.71 -1.88 2.18
N VAL A 86 9.18 -0.65 2.29
CA VAL A 86 8.61 0.36 3.20
C VAL A 86 7.96 1.45 2.37
N MET A 87 6.71 1.79 2.69
CA MET A 87 5.99 2.88 2.03
C MET A 87 6.09 4.16 2.87
N ARG A 88 6.22 5.30 2.21
CA ARG A 88 6.21 6.62 2.82
C ARG A 88 5.21 7.53 2.13
N ASP A 89 4.42 8.26 2.92
CA ASP A 89 3.69 9.43 2.43
C ASP A 89 4.71 10.55 2.20
N ALA A 90 5.00 10.88 0.95
CA ALA A 90 6.02 11.87 0.59
C ALA A 90 5.63 13.31 0.97
N ARG A 91 4.35 13.57 1.30
CA ARG A 91 3.90 14.88 1.79
C ARG A 91 3.98 15.00 3.30
N ARG A 92 3.52 13.97 4.02
CA ARG A 92 3.43 13.99 5.49
C ARG A 92 4.64 13.40 6.19
N GLY A 93 5.48 12.66 5.46
CA GLY A 93 6.61 11.92 6.03
C GLY A 93 6.22 10.69 6.84
N THR A 94 4.94 10.29 6.83
CA THR A 94 4.47 9.11 7.56
C THR A 94 5.00 7.84 6.91
N VAL A 95 5.59 6.96 7.70
CA VAL A 95 6.14 5.67 7.28
C VAL A 95 5.12 4.57 7.57
N PHE A 96 5.01 3.62 6.64
CA PHE A 96 4.12 2.49 6.71
C PHE A 96 4.85 1.22 6.28
N ASN A 97 4.72 0.15 7.07
CA ASN A 97 5.21 -1.18 6.70
C ASN A 97 4.16 -1.90 5.87
N ILE A 98 4.57 -2.45 4.73
CA ILE A 98 3.67 -3.16 3.81
C ILE A 98 3.35 -4.54 4.39
N ARG A 99 2.07 -4.90 4.37
CA ARG A 99 1.55 -6.20 4.85
C ARG A 99 1.14 -7.12 3.72
N SER A 100 0.52 -6.56 2.69
CA SER A 100 0.10 -7.31 1.52
C SER A 100 -0.02 -6.40 0.31
N VAL A 101 0.20 -6.98 -0.86
CA VAL A 101 0.02 -6.33 -2.17
C VAL A 101 -0.87 -7.24 -3.00
N VAL A 102 -2.00 -6.71 -3.46
CA VAL A 102 -3.00 -7.47 -4.22
C VAL A 102 -3.33 -6.71 -5.51
N PRO A 103 -3.20 -7.31 -6.70
CA PRO A 103 -3.66 -6.69 -7.92
C PRO A 103 -5.19 -6.68 -7.99
N THR A 104 -5.77 -5.62 -8.53
CA THR A 104 -7.23 -5.57 -8.78
C THR A 104 -7.64 -6.53 -9.90
N GLU A 105 -8.93 -6.90 -9.97
CA GLU A 105 -9.46 -7.80 -11.00
C GLU A 105 -9.19 -7.31 -12.42
N ASP A 106 -9.32 -6.00 -12.66
CA ASP A 106 -8.99 -5.36 -13.94
C ASP A 106 -7.49 -5.28 -14.22
N ARG A 107 -6.62 -5.66 -13.26
CA ARG A 107 -5.15 -5.65 -13.33
C ARG A 107 -4.51 -4.28 -13.60
N GLN A 108 -5.29 -3.21 -13.54
CA GLN A 108 -4.85 -1.83 -13.77
C GLN A 108 -4.24 -1.18 -12.52
N TRP A 109 -4.56 -1.71 -11.34
CA TRP A 109 -4.21 -1.14 -10.05
C TRP A 109 -3.66 -2.20 -9.10
N LEU A 110 -2.89 -1.74 -8.13
CA LEU A 110 -2.45 -2.54 -6.98
C LEU A 110 -3.06 -1.95 -5.72
N GLU A 111 -3.65 -2.80 -4.89
CA GLU A 111 -4.12 -2.50 -3.55
C GLU A 111 -3.09 -3.00 -2.54
N ILE A 112 -2.53 -2.08 -1.78
CA ILE A 112 -1.46 -2.32 -0.84
C ILE A 112 -2.02 -2.10 0.56
N THR A 113 -2.04 -3.13 1.39
CA THR A 113 -2.35 -2.97 2.82
C THR A 113 -1.06 -2.66 3.56
N ALA A 114 -1.02 -1.58 4.31
CA ALA A 114 0.15 -1.16 5.07
C ALA A 114 -0.25 -0.65 6.46
N GLU A 115 0.70 -0.59 7.40
CA GLU A 115 0.45 -0.15 8.77
C GLU A 115 1.50 0.88 9.21
N SER A 116 1.08 2.01 9.76
CA SER A 116 1.96 2.97 10.44
C SER A 116 1.97 2.75 11.96
N GLY A 117 2.99 3.25 12.65
CA GLY A 117 3.09 3.16 14.12
C GLY A 117 3.74 1.87 14.62
N VAL A 118 4.23 1.04 13.71
CA VAL A 118 5.13 -0.08 14.01
C VAL A 118 6.55 0.45 14.13
N ALA A 119 7.30 -0.03 15.13
CA ALA A 119 8.72 0.28 15.24
C ALA A 119 9.40 -0.12 13.91
N THR A 120 9.99 0.87 13.23
CA THR A 120 10.79 0.68 12.02
C THR A 120 12.21 0.30 12.41
#